data_AF-M9R9N1-F1
#
_entry.id   AF-M9R9N1-F1
#
_cell.length_a   1.000
_cell.length_b   1.000
_cell.length_c   1.000
_cell.angle_alpha   90.00
_cell.angle_beta   90.00
_cell.angle_gamma   90.00
#
_symmetry.space_group_name_H-M   'P 1'
#
loop_
_entity.id
_entity.type
_entity.pdbx_description
1 polymer ?
#
loop_
_entity_poly.entity_id
_entity_poly.type
_entity_poly.pdbx_seq_one_letter_code
_entity_poly.pdbx_strand_id
1 'polypeptide(L)'
;MLTYLRILLKMHKIVMHWKPSTLRAELQYPETHTGRRYLGLLIITIILSVLYLFVQEEYPTIAPLGSPQLLIFEFFILFVFFIDFALRVLTIQIKLSDFVFLILDFMAILPSLIIVIYYLGLIQDAELEFLALLRLFRLARIMKLLRMQNVLINIFGASVLTLVFGVMSFHLGLRVFLLEVSSAIDFKITGLLEHQILMVAVPAVGSVFGIALAITFGIAKRKQIEISELHRLAIDSLDMFEADIKQIPLDKEWKGTASWRVDITRFLNEEITYTIMKSRTILMLQEVRIATMSRPSLDVPFHNNLVVAISRFLTKTQIEFHPVFYVWLNVIAQLYFLLVLLVAPGLTGILIQMLIIFVFQGLVVIIDDMDHAVDKKVTLLNSKILDV
;
A
#
# COMPACT_ATOMS: atom_id res chain seq x y z
N MET A 1 12.09 11.49 -26.31
CA MET A 1 13.39 10.77 -26.35
C MET A 1 14.59 11.64 -25.92
N LEU A 2 14.76 12.87 -26.45
CA LEU A 2 15.88 13.77 -26.09
C LEU A 2 15.89 14.27 -24.63
N THR A 3 14.73 14.56 -24.04
CA THR A 3 14.61 14.91 -22.61
C THR A 3 14.96 13.73 -21.69
N TYR A 4 14.68 12.52 -22.15
CA TYR A 4 14.97 11.26 -21.45
C TYR A 4 16.46 10.90 -21.47
N LEU A 5 17.11 11.08 -22.63
CA LEU A 5 18.55 10.88 -22.77
C LEU A 5 19.33 11.88 -21.89
N ARG A 6 18.86 13.12 -21.77
CA ARG A 6 19.45 14.13 -20.87
C ARG A 6 19.35 13.76 -19.39
N ILE A 7 18.26 13.13 -18.94
CA ILE A 7 18.11 12.69 -17.55
C ILE A 7 19.08 11.53 -17.26
N LEU A 8 19.18 10.55 -18.17
CA LEU A 8 20.11 9.42 -18.08
C LEU A 8 21.59 9.84 -18.12
N LEU A 9 21.97 10.76 -19.01
CA LEU A 9 23.33 11.29 -19.09
C LEU A 9 23.71 12.15 -17.89
N LYS A 10 22.75 12.92 -17.34
CA LYS A 10 22.97 13.70 -16.11
C LYS A 10 23.11 12.78 -14.90
N MET A 11 22.39 11.65 -14.86
CA MET A 11 22.62 10.59 -13.87
C MET A 11 23.99 9.93 -14.02
N HIS A 12 24.44 9.60 -15.24
CA HIS A 12 25.76 9.00 -15.44
C HIS A 12 26.91 9.86 -14.90
N LYS A 13 26.85 11.19 -15.12
CA LYS A 13 27.83 12.14 -14.55
C LYS A 13 27.75 12.27 -13.02
N ILE A 14 26.59 12.05 -12.41
CA ILE A 14 26.41 12.14 -10.95
C ILE A 14 26.83 10.83 -10.26
N VAL A 15 26.52 9.68 -10.87
CA VAL A 15 26.85 8.33 -10.35
C VAL A 15 28.35 8.11 -10.22
N MET A 16 29.17 8.71 -11.09
CA MET A 16 30.64 8.59 -11.05
C MET A 16 31.32 9.29 -9.85
N HIS A 17 30.59 10.07 -9.03
CA HIS A 17 31.12 10.73 -7.83
C HIS A 17 30.53 10.19 -6.52
N TRP A 18 29.66 9.18 -6.59
CA TRP A 18 29.01 8.62 -5.41
C TRP A 18 29.82 7.45 -4.85
N LYS A 19 30.06 7.46 -3.53
CA LYS A 19 30.58 6.28 -2.84
C LYS A 19 29.60 5.11 -3.05
N PRO A 20 30.07 3.87 -3.28
CA PRO A 20 29.20 2.71 -3.51
C PRO A 20 28.15 2.50 -2.42
N SER A 21 28.47 2.86 -1.17
CA SER A 21 27.53 2.82 -0.04
C SER A 21 26.36 3.80 -0.18
N THR A 22 26.61 5.01 -0.67
CA THR A 22 25.59 6.05 -0.86
C THR A 22 24.71 5.72 -2.06
N LEU A 23 25.32 5.20 -3.14
CA LEU A 23 24.58 4.73 -4.31
C LEU A 23 23.65 3.58 -3.95
N ARG A 24 24.11 2.64 -3.12
CA ARG A 24 23.28 1.54 -2.63
C ARG A 24 22.09 2.05 -1.80
N ALA A 25 22.32 2.98 -0.89
CA ALA A 25 21.27 3.55 -0.06
C ALA A 25 20.17 4.15 -0.94
N GLU A 26 20.53 4.93 -1.97
CA GLU A 26 19.55 5.50 -2.90
C GLU A 26 18.84 4.46 -3.79
N LEU A 27 19.49 3.37 -4.17
CA LEU A 27 18.86 2.30 -4.95
C LEU A 27 17.87 1.47 -4.13
N GLN A 28 18.04 1.40 -2.81
CA GLN A 28 17.19 0.63 -1.90
C GLN A 28 16.10 1.51 -1.27
N TYR A 29 16.46 2.71 -0.85
CA TYR A 29 15.62 3.69 -0.17
C TYR A 29 15.94 5.09 -0.72
N PRO A 30 15.35 5.49 -1.85
CA PRO A 30 15.63 6.76 -2.49
C PRO A 30 15.12 7.93 -1.64
N GLU A 31 16.04 8.66 -1.04
CA GLU A 31 15.73 9.91 -0.34
C GLU A 31 15.80 11.09 -1.31
N THR A 32 16.74 11.05 -2.27
CA THR A 32 16.90 12.12 -3.25
C THR A 32 15.82 12.11 -4.35
N HIS A 33 15.51 13.31 -4.88
CA HIS A 33 14.63 13.45 -6.03
C HIS A 33 15.08 12.63 -7.26
N THR A 34 16.38 12.46 -7.46
CA THR A 34 16.94 11.69 -8.58
C THR A 34 16.72 10.20 -8.38
N GLY A 35 16.95 9.68 -7.18
CA GLY A 35 16.66 8.28 -6.83
C GLY A 35 15.17 7.95 -6.99
N ARG A 36 14.28 8.83 -6.53
CA ARG A 36 12.82 8.64 -6.67
C ARG A 36 12.37 8.60 -8.13
N ARG A 37 12.90 9.49 -8.98
CA ARG A 37 12.62 9.50 -10.42
C ARG A 37 13.12 8.25 -11.13
N TYR A 38 14.32 7.79 -10.77
CA TYR A 38 14.89 6.57 -11.30
C TYR A 38 14.04 5.35 -10.92
N LEU A 39 13.62 5.25 -9.65
CA LEU A 39 12.79 4.13 -9.21
C LEU A 39 11.39 4.17 -9.85
N GLY A 40 10.80 5.37 -9.98
CA GLY A 40 9.55 5.55 -10.71
C GLY A 40 9.66 5.12 -12.17
N LEU A 41 10.77 5.44 -12.85
CA LEU A 41 11.05 4.95 -14.20
C LEU A 41 11.09 3.42 -14.25
N LEU A 42 11.79 2.78 -13.31
CA LEU A 42 11.84 1.32 -13.24
C LEU A 42 10.46 0.68 -13.07
N ILE A 43 9.63 1.23 -12.17
CA ILE A 43 8.27 0.74 -11.94
C ILE A 43 7.45 0.85 -13.23
N ILE A 44 7.48 2.01 -13.90
CA ILE A 44 6.78 2.22 -15.17
C ILE A 44 7.28 1.25 -16.24
N THR A 45 8.59 1.03 -16.35
CA THR A 45 9.15 0.08 -17.32
C THR A 45 8.72 -1.36 -17.03
N ILE A 46 8.63 -1.78 -15.76
CA ILE A 46 8.11 -3.11 -15.40
C ILE A 46 6.64 -3.22 -15.81
N ILE A 47 5.80 -2.24 -15.45
CA ILE A 47 4.37 -2.25 -15.81
C ILE A 47 4.20 -2.31 -17.33
N LEU A 48 4.93 -1.47 -18.06
CA LEU A 48 4.89 -1.44 -19.53
C LEU A 48 5.35 -2.77 -20.12
N SER A 49 6.42 -3.37 -19.57
CA SER A 49 6.90 -4.68 -19.99
C SER A 49 5.86 -5.79 -19.80
N VAL A 50 5.10 -5.75 -18.70
CA VAL A 50 4.07 -6.76 -18.43
C VAL A 50 2.88 -6.53 -19.34
N LEU A 51 2.40 -5.29 -19.51
CA LEU A 51 1.32 -4.97 -20.44
C LEU A 51 1.68 -5.35 -21.88
N TYR A 52 2.92 -5.11 -22.29
CA TYR A 52 3.41 -5.48 -23.62
C TYR A 52 3.31 -6.98 -23.89
N LEU A 53 3.60 -7.82 -22.90
CA LEU A 53 3.46 -9.28 -22.99
C LEU A 53 2.01 -9.68 -23.29
N PHE A 54 1.05 -9.09 -22.60
CA PHE A 54 -0.37 -9.38 -22.86
C PHE A 54 -0.82 -8.92 -24.24
N VAL A 55 -0.37 -7.74 -24.69
CA VAL A 55 -0.66 -7.25 -26.05
C VAL A 55 -0.10 -8.20 -27.10
N GLN A 56 1.09 -8.74 -26.89
CA GLN A 56 1.73 -9.69 -27.81
C GLN A 56 0.94 -11.00 -27.91
N GLU A 57 0.44 -11.52 -26.80
CA GLU A 57 -0.29 -12.78 -26.76
C GLU A 57 -1.70 -12.66 -27.34
N GLU A 58 -2.41 -11.57 -27.06
CA GLU A 58 -3.80 -11.38 -27.50
C GLU A 58 -3.92 -10.79 -28.91
N TYR A 59 -2.95 -9.97 -29.32
CA TYR A 59 -2.91 -9.33 -30.63
C TYR A 59 -1.57 -9.62 -31.36
N PRO A 60 -1.33 -10.86 -31.79
CA PRO A 60 -0.08 -11.26 -32.44
C PRO A 60 0.21 -10.51 -33.75
N THR A 61 -0.80 -9.85 -34.35
CA THR A 61 -0.65 -9.00 -35.54
C THR A 61 -0.02 -7.63 -35.25
N ILE A 62 -0.08 -7.13 -34.01
CA ILE A 62 0.46 -5.81 -33.62
C ILE A 62 1.99 -5.87 -33.45
N ALA A 63 2.52 -7.02 -33.04
CA ALA A 63 3.96 -7.24 -32.90
C ALA A 63 4.31 -8.72 -33.19
N PRO A 64 4.25 -9.15 -34.46
CA PRO A 64 4.59 -10.52 -34.80
C PRO A 64 6.05 -10.83 -34.44
N LEU A 65 6.32 -12.09 -34.11
CA LEU A 65 7.66 -12.60 -33.86
C LEU A 65 8.54 -12.30 -35.08
N GLY A 66 9.68 -11.64 -34.88
CA GLY A 66 10.53 -11.20 -36.00
C GLY A 66 10.27 -9.77 -36.50
N SER A 67 9.24 -9.06 -36.01
CA SER A 67 8.99 -7.66 -36.39
C SER A 67 10.03 -6.67 -35.83
N PRO A 68 10.36 -5.58 -36.55
CA PRO A 68 11.23 -4.51 -36.04
C PRO A 68 10.61 -3.75 -34.86
N GLN A 69 9.28 -3.75 -34.74
CA GLN A 69 8.56 -3.13 -33.62
C GLN A 69 8.86 -3.87 -32.31
N LEU A 70 8.81 -5.21 -32.32
CA LEU A 70 9.18 -6.05 -31.18
C LEU A 70 10.62 -5.78 -30.72
N LEU A 71 11.55 -5.68 -31.67
CA LEU A 71 12.95 -5.38 -31.38
C LEU A 71 13.12 -4.05 -30.65
N ILE A 72 12.44 -2.98 -31.09
CA ILE A 72 12.56 -1.65 -30.49
C ILE A 72 12.08 -1.67 -29.03
N PHE A 73 10.94 -2.30 -28.76
CA PHE A 73 10.40 -2.40 -27.40
C PHE A 73 11.28 -3.24 -26.49
N GLU A 74 11.71 -4.42 -26.94
CA GLU A 74 12.58 -5.30 -26.16
C GLU A 74 13.95 -4.67 -25.91
N PHE A 75 14.51 -3.97 -26.89
CA PHE A 75 15.77 -3.24 -26.73
C PHE A 75 15.64 -2.11 -25.70
N PHE A 76 14.53 -1.36 -25.72
CA PHE A 76 14.27 -0.32 -24.72
C PHE A 76 14.18 -0.91 -23.31
N ILE A 77 13.40 -1.99 -23.14
CA ILE A 77 13.25 -2.69 -21.85
C ILE A 77 14.59 -3.24 -21.37
N LEU A 78 15.34 -3.89 -22.28
CA LEU A 78 16.67 -4.41 -22.02
C LEU A 78 17.61 -3.31 -21.54
N PHE A 79 17.65 -2.18 -22.23
CA PHE A 79 18.53 -1.07 -21.89
C PHE A 79 18.28 -0.55 -20.46
N VAL A 80 17.01 -0.34 -20.09
CA VAL A 80 16.65 0.15 -18.75
C VAL A 80 17.03 -0.86 -17.67
N PHE A 81 16.69 -2.14 -17.85
CA PHE A 81 17.01 -3.16 -16.85
C PHE A 81 18.50 -3.47 -16.79
N PHE A 82 19.21 -3.41 -17.91
CA PHE A 82 20.66 -3.59 -17.95
C PHE A 82 21.37 -2.50 -17.14
N ILE A 83 20.92 -1.23 -17.25
CA ILE A 83 21.46 -0.16 -16.42
C ILE A 83 21.21 -0.44 -14.93
N ASP A 84 20.00 -0.84 -14.54
CA ASP A 84 19.73 -1.19 -13.14
C ASP A 84 20.57 -2.36 -12.65
N PHE A 85 20.70 -3.41 -13.45
CA PHE A 85 21.55 -4.55 -13.11
C PHE A 85 23.02 -4.15 -12.96
N ALA A 86 23.56 -3.35 -13.89
CA ALA A 86 24.93 -2.85 -13.79
C ALA A 86 25.14 -2.03 -12.51
N LEU A 87 24.21 -1.12 -12.17
CA LEU A 87 24.27 -0.36 -10.92
C LEU A 87 24.21 -1.24 -9.67
N ARG A 88 23.44 -2.34 -9.70
CA ARG A 88 23.37 -3.32 -8.60
C ARG A 88 24.62 -4.18 -8.47
N VAL A 89 25.22 -4.59 -9.60
CA VAL A 89 26.52 -5.29 -9.61
C VAL A 89 27.59 -4.41 -8.98
N LEU A 90 27.64 -3.12 -9.30
CA LEU A 90 28.62 -2.18 -8.76
C LEU A 90 28.45 -1.90 -7.25
N THR A 91 27.27 -2.19 -6.69
CA THR A 91 26.92 -1.89 -5.28
C THR A 91 26.72 -3.13 -4.43
N ILE A 92 27.04 -4.32 -4.97
CA ILE A 92 26.78 -5.59 -4.29
C ILE A 92 27.61 -5.73 -3.00
N GLN A 93 26.98 -6.30 -1.98
CA GLN A 93 27.67 -6.79 -0.80
C GLN A 93 27.62 -8.32 -0.75
N ILE A 94 28.59 -8.92 -0.05
CA ILE A 94 28.68 -10.36 0.17
C ILE A 94 27.62 -10.79 1.21
N LYS A 95 26.34 -10.67 0.83
CA LYS A 95 25.19 -11.18 1.58
C LYS A 95 24.37 -12.07 0.67
N LEU A 96 23.86 -13.19 1.20
CA LEU A 96 23.08 -14.15 0.45
C LEU A 96 21.83 -13.50 -0.20
N SER A 97 21.16 -12.60 0.52
CA SER A 97 19.99 -11.87 0.01
C SER A 97 20.33 -11.02 -1.21
N ASP A 98 21.46 -10.30 -1.18
CA ASP A 98 21.90 -9.45 -2.28
C ASP A 98 22.25 -10.29 -3.51
N PHE A 99 22.83 -11.48 -3.31
CA PHE A 99 23.16 -12.41 -4.38
C PHE A 99 21.91 -13.01 -5.03
N VAL A 100 20.92 -13.46 -4.24
CA VAL A 100 19.64 -13.97 -4.76
C VAL A 100 18.92 -12.89 -5.56
N PHE A 101 18.91 -11.66 -5.07
CA PHE A 101 18.32 -10.54 -5.79
C PHE A 101 19.05 -10.22 -7.09
N LEU A 102 20.38 -10.34 -7.11
CA LEU A 102 21.14 -10.16 -8.34
C LEU A 102 20.81 -11.24 -9.38
N ILE A 103 20.64 -12.49 -8.95
CA ILE A 103 20.19 -13.58 -9.84
C ILE A 103 18.81 -13.27 -10.42
N LEU A 104 17.86 -12.83 -9.61
CA LEU A 104 16.53 -12.44 -10.10
C LEU A 104 16.60 -11.28 -11.08
N ASP A 105 17.44 -10.28 -10.80
CA ASP A 105 17.65 -9.13 -11.70
C ASP A 105 18.31 -9.57 -13.02
N PHE A 106 19.21 -10.56 -13.01
CA PHE A 106 19.78 -11.18 -14.21
C PHE A 106 18.74 -11.97 -15.01
N MET A 107 17.96 -12.83 -14.33
CA MET A 107 16.88 -13.61 -14.94
C MET A 107 15.83 -12.72 -15.60
N ALA A 108 15.55 -11.53 -15.05
CA ALA A 108 14.62 -10.57 -15.62
C ALA A 108 15.10 -9.98 -16.96
N ILE A 109 16.41 -9.94 -17.20
CA ILE A 109 17.06 -9.37 -18.39
C ILE A 109 17.26 -10.42 -19.48
N LEU A 110 17.54 -11.65 -19.07
CA LEU A 110 17.88 -12.77 -19.94
C LEU A 110 16.94 -12.95 -21.15
N PRO A 111 15.60 -12.85 -21.03
CA PRO A 111 14.70 -13.03 -22.17
C PRO A 111 14.88 -11.97 -23.24
N SER A 112 14.98 -10.69 -22.84
CA SER A 112 15.17 -9.59 -23.79
C SER A 112 16.56 -9.64 -24.43
N LEU A 113 17.58 -10.06 -23.67
CA LEU A 113 18.93 -10.25 -24.20
C LEU A 113 18.96 -11.31 -25.30
N ILE A 114 18.34 -12.48 -25.07
CA ILE A 114 18.32 -13.57 -26.04
C ILE A 114 17.55 -13.17 -27.31
N ILE A 115 16.40 -12.48 -27.17
CA ILE A 115 15.64 -11.97 -28.32
C ILE A 115 16.49 -11.00 -29.16
N VAL A 116 17.18 -10.05 -28.52
CA VAL A 116 18.05 -9.10 -29.24
C VAL A 116 19.19 -9.83 -29.95
N ILE A 117 19.84 -10.79 -29.29
CA ILE A 117 20.93 -11.60 -29.89
C ILE A 117 20.43 -12.42 -31.09
N TYR A 118 19.24 -13.02 -30.99
CA TYR A 118 18.60 -13.75 -32.09
C TYR A 118 18.37 -12.84 -33.31
N TYR A 119 17.82 -11.63 -33.10
CA TYR A 119 17.63 -10.66 -34.18
C TYR A 119 18.93 -10.15 -34.82
N LEU A 120 20.02 -10.09 -34.05
CA LEU A 120 21.33 -9.73 -34.57
C LEU A 120 21.97 -10.86 -35.40
N GLY A 121 21.30 -12.01 -35.55
CA GLY A 121 21.76 -13.14 -36.37
C GLY A 121 22.89 -13.95 -35.73
N LEU A 122 23.15 -13.73 -34.43
CA LEU A 122 24.21 -14.43 -33.68
C LEU A 122 23.77 -15.84 -33.24
N ILE A 123 22.46 -16.09 -33.17
CA ILE A 123 21.86 -17.40 -32.89
C ILE A 123 20.84 -17.67 -33.99
N GLN A 124 21.01 -18.76 -34.74
CA GLN A 124 20.20 -19.05 -35.94
C GLN A 124 19.11 -20.10 -35.70
N ASP A 125 19.30 -21.01 -34.73
CA ASP A 125 18.40 -22.15 -34.46
C ASP A 125 17.92 -22.17 -33.00
N ALA A 126 17.23 -21.12 -32.56
CA ALA A 126 16.49 -21.20 -31.30
C ALA A 126 15.15 -21.88 -31.57
N GLU A 127 14.95 -23.10 -31.06
CA GLU A 127 13.65 -23.76 -31.07
C GLU A 127 12.59 -22.83 -30.46
N LEU A 128 11.44 -22.71 -31.12
CA LEU A 128 10.33 -21.83 -30.71
C LEU A 128 9.89 -22.11 -29.26
N GLU A 129 9.99 -23.37 -28.83
CA GLU A 129 9.68 -23.82 -27.46
C GLU A 129 10.66 -23.24 -26.42
N PHE A 130 11.95 -23.17 -26.74
CA PHE A 130 12.95 -22.56 -25.87
C PHE A 130 12.69 -21.05 -25.71
N LEU A 131 12.31 -20.36 -26.80
CA LEU A 131 11.91 -18.96 -26.75
C LEU A 131 10.63 -18.73 -25.94
N ALA A 132 9.70 -19.68 -25.93
CA ALA A 132 8.50 -19.64 -25.10
C ALA A 132 8.85 -19.80 -23.60
N LEU A 133 9.67 -20.79 -23.24
CA LEU A 133 10.09 -21.00 -21.85
C LEU A 133 10.87 -19.80 -21.27
N LEU A 134 11.65 -19.11 -22.09
CA LEU A 134 12.34 -17.88 -21.68
C LEU A 134 11.36 -16.76 -21.30
N ARG A 135 10.11 -16.76 -21.79
CA ARG A 135 9.11 -15.76 -21.39
C ARG A 135 8.73 -15.87 -19.92
N LEU A 136 8.78 -17.07 -19.33
CA LEU A 136 8.54 -17.28 -17.90
C LEU A 136 9.54 -16.49 -17.03
N PHE A 137 10.80 -16.34 -17.48
CA PHE A 137 11.77 -15.52 -16.74
C PHE A 137 11.42 -14.04 -16.70
N ARG A 138 10.51 -13.55 -17.56
CA ARG A 138 9.97 -12.18 -17.47
C ARG A 138 9.20 -11.96 -16.16
N LEU A 139 8.67 -13.02 -15.54
CA LEU A 139 8.04 -12.95 -14.21
C LEU A 139 8.99 -12.46 -13.12
N ALA A 140 10.31 -12.64 -13.30
CA ALA A 140 11.31 -12.08 -12.39
C ALA A 140 11.21 -10.54 -12.31
N ARG A 141 10.70 -9.87 -13.36
CA ARG A 141 10.41 -8.42 -13.36
C ARG A 141 9.29 -8.06 -12.36
N ILE A 142 8.30 -8.93 -12.21
CA ILE A 142 7.19 -8.73 -11.27
C ILE A 142 7.67 -8.97 -9.84
N MET A 143 8.54 -9.96 -9.63
CA MET A 143 9.20 -10.16 -8.33
C MET A 143 10.00 -8.93 -7.90
N LYS A 144 10.65 -8.25 -8.84
CA LYS A 144 11.36 -6.98 -8.61
C LYS A 144 10.41 -5.88 -8.10
N LEU A 145 9.20 -5.84 -8.65
CA LEU A 145 8.18 -4.85 -8.31
C LEU A 145 7.55 -5.12 -6.94
N LEU A 146 7.36 -6.39 -6.56
CA LEU A 146 6.97 -6.79 -5.20
C LEU A 146 8.03 -6.40 -4.16
N ARG A 147 9.33 -6.58 -4.46
CA ARG A 147 10.43 -6.12 -3.59
C ARG A 147 10.38 -4.62 -3.31
N MET A 148 9.89 -3.83 -4.27
CA MET A 148 9.90 -2.37 -4.22
C MET A 148 8.65 -1.79 -3.54
N GLN A 149 7.68 -2.62 -3.11
CA GLN A 149 6.40 -2.18 -2.54
C GLN A 149 6.57 -1.17 -1.40
N ASN A 150 7.44 -1.45 -0.43
CA ASN A 150 7.67 -0.57 0.72
C ASN A 150 8.27 0.79 0.30
N VAL A 151 8.92 0.84 -0.86
CA VAL A 151 9.55 2.04 -1.41
C VAL A 151 8.55 2.91 -2.18
N LEU A 152 7.46 2.31 -2.71
CA LEU A 152 6.42 3.07 -3.40
C LEU A 152 5.78 4.13 -2.51
N ILE A 153 5.56 3.84 -1.23
CA ILE A 153 4.99 4.79 -0.26
C ILE A 153 5.90 6.02 -0.12
N ASN A 154 7.22 5.83 -0.13
CA ASN A 154 8.18 6.95 -0.03
C ASN A 154 8.25 7.80 -1.30
N ILE A 155 7.87 7.24 -2.46
CA ILE A 155 7.96 7.92 -3.76
C ILE A 155 6.67 8.63 -4.11
N PHE A 156 5.56 7.91 -4.03
CA PHE A 156 4.24 8.39 -4.46
C PHE A 156 3.39 8.91 -3.30
N GLY A 157 3.89 8.78 -2.06
CA GLY A 157 3.14 9.08 -0.84
C GLY A 157 2.25 7.91 -0.43
N ALA A 158 1.73 7.98 0.79
CA ALA A 158 0.70 7.06 1.26
C ALA A 158 -0.60 7.33 0.48
N SER A 159 -1.02 6.34 -0.29
CA SER A 159 -2.30 6.32 -0.99
C SER A 159 -2.89 4.91 -0.99
N VAL A 160 -4.20 4.81 -1.21
CA VAL A 160 -4.88 3.51 -1.40
C VAL A 160 -4.18 2.72 -2.51
N LEU A 161 -3.83 3.38 -3.62
CA LEU A 161 -3.13 2.75 -4.73
C LEU A 161 -1.80 2.13 -4.29
N THR A 162 -0.96 2.87 -3.55
CA THR A 162 0.35 2.37 -3.09
C THR A 162 0.23 1.22 -2.08
N LEU A 163 -0.80 1.21 -1.24
CA LEU A 163 -1.02 0.15 -0.26
C LEU A 163 -1.53 -1.14 -0.92
N VAL A 164 -2.41 -1.02 -1.91
CA VAL A 164 -3.00 -2.15 -2.64
C VAL A 164 -2.07 -2.66 -3.75
N PHE A 165 -1.06 -1.87 -4.15
CA PHE A 165 -0.16 -2.16 -5.27
C PHE A 165 0.49 -3.54 -5.19
N GLY A 166 0.94 -3.98 -4.01
CA GLY A 166 1.54 -5.31 -3.85
C GLY A 166 0.59 -6.44 -4.22
N VAL A 167 -0.67 -6.34 -3.79
CA VAL A 167 -1.72 -7.32 -4.12
C VAL A 167 -2.02 -7.31 -5.62
N MET A 168 -2.17 -6.14 -6.23
CA MET A 168 -2.38 -6.01 -7.68
C MET A 168 -1.25 -6.66 -8.47
N SER A 169 -0.01 -6.42 -8.05
CA SER A 169 1.20 -6.91 -8.69
C SER A 169 1.34 -8.42 -8.58
N PHE A 170 1.03 -8.98 -7.42
CA PHE A 170 0.99 -10.42 -7.21
C PHE A 170 -0.03 -11.09 -8.13
N HIS A 171 -1.26 -10.57 -8.19
CA HIS A 171 -2.32 -11.10 -9.06
C HIS A 171 -1.99 -10.96 -10.54
N LEU A 172 -1.38 -9.85 -10.95
CA LEU A 172 -0.88 -9.66 -12.30
C LEU A 172 0.19 -10.71 -12.64
N GLY A 173 1.14 -10.96 -11.72
CA GLY A 173 2.17 -11.98 -11.90
C GLY A 173 1.64 -13.39 -11.94
N LEU A 174 0.70 -13.73 -11.05
CA LEU A 174 0.02 -15.01 -11.06
C LEU A 174 -0.71 -15.26 -12.39
N ARG A 175 -1.34 -14.22 -12.93
CA ARG A 175 -2.04 -14.31 -14.21
C ARG A 175 -1.09 -14.54 -15.39
N VAL A 176 0.00 -13.77 -15.46
CA VAL A 176 1.05 -13.99 -16.49
C VAL A 176 1.60 -15.40 -16.37
N PHE A 177 1.88 -15.86 -15.15
CA PHE A 177 2.37 -17.21 -14.90
C PHE A 177 1.40 -18.27 -15.42
N LEU A 178 0.11 -18.16 -15.12
CA LEU A 178 -0.90 -19.12 -15.58
C LEU A 178 -1.04 -19.13 -17.10
N LEU A 179 -0.95 -17.97 -17.77
CA LEU A 179 -0.99 -17.89 -19.23
C LEU A 179 0.23 -18.52 -19.88
N GLU A 180 1.43 -18.19 -19.41
CA GLU A 180 2.68 -18.72 -19.97
C GLU A 180 2.80 -20.24 -19.74
N VAL A 181 2.40 -20.74 -18.56
CA VAL A 181 2.35 -22.18 -18.28
C VAL A 181 1.30 -22.87 -19.16
N SER A 182 0.14 -22.25 -19.37
CA SER A 182 -0.90 -22.81 -20.24
C SER A 182 -0.44 -22.88 -21.70
N SER A 183 0.29 -21.86 -22.18
CA SER A 183 0.89 -21.83 -23.52
C SER A 183 1.98 -22.90 -23.68
N ALA A 184 2.81 -23.13 -22.65
CA ALA A 184 3.90 -24.10 -22.70
C ALA A 184 3.46 -25.57 -22.67
N ILE A 185 2.34 -25.90 -22.00
CA ILE A 185 1.88 -27.29 -21.81
C ILE A 185 0.75 -27.64 -22.82
N ASP A 186 0.36 -26.71 -23.71
CA ASP A 186 -0.81 -26.82 -24.60
C ASP A 186 -2.10 -27.25 -23.87
N PHE A 187 -2.18 -26.95 -22.57
CA PHE A 187 -3.28 -27.30 -21.70
C PHE A 187 -3.92 -26.04 -21.16
N LYS A 188 -5.20 -25.83 -21.51
CA LYS A 188 -5.97 -24.66 -21.08
C LYS A 188 -6.45 -24.82 -19.65
N ILE A 189 -5.65 -24.36 -18.69
CA ILE A 189 -6.00 -24.34 -17.25
C ILE A 189 -7.31 -23.56 -17.02
N THR A 190 -7.57 -22.51 -17.81
CA THR A 190 -8.81 -21.73 -17.75
C THR A 190 -10.05 -22.49 -18.26
N GLY A 191 -9.86 -23.58 -19.02
CA GLY A 191 -10.95 -24.44 -19.50
C GLY A 191 -11.30 -25.59 -18.55
N LEU A 192 -10.54 -25.77 -17.46
CA LEU A 192 -10.75 -26.83 -16.46
C LEU A 192 -11.97 -26.59 -15.57
N LEU A 193 -12.40 -25.33 -15.47
CA LEU A 193 -13.56 -24.92 -14.69
C LEU A 193 -14.72 -24.59 -15.61
N GLU A 194 -15.92 -25.05 -15.25
CA GLU A 194 -17.14 -24.73 -15.99
C GLU A 194 -17.40 -23.22 -15.95
N HIS A 195 -17.05 -22.54 -17.05
CA HIS A 195 -17.15 -21.09 -17.18
C HIS A 195 -18.57 -20.58 -16.87
N GLN A 196 -19.60 -21.36 -17.21
CA GLN A 196 -20.99 -21.01 -16.92
C GLN A 196 -21.28 -20.94 -15.42
N ILE A 197 -20.80 -21.91 -14.63
CA ILE A 197 -20.95 -21.90 -13.16
C ILE A 197 -20.16 -20.72 -12.58
N LEU A 198 -18.95 -20.50 -13.07
CA LEU A 198 -18.07 -19.44 -12.58
C LEU A 198 -18.64 -18.04 -12.84
N MET A 199 -19.29 -17.84 -13.99
CA MET A 199 -19.98 -16.59 -14.34
C MET A 199 -21.20 -16.28 -13.46
N VAL A 200 -21.81 -17.28 -12.81
CA VAL A 200 -22.89 -17.07 -11.82
C VAL A 200 -22.32 -16.88 -10.42
N ALA A 201 -21.34 -17.71 -10.04
CA ALA A 201 -20.76 -17.72 -8.71
C ALA A 201 -19.99 -16.42 -8.39
N VAL A 202 -19.20 -15.91 -9.35
CA VAL A 202 -18.37 -14.71 -9.11
C VAL A 202 -19.19 -13.45 -8.85
N PRO A 203 -20.22 -13.10 -9.63
CA PRO A 203 -21.10 -11.99 -9.30
C PRO A 203 -21.81 -12.17 -7.96
N ALA A 204 -22.25 -13.39 -7.62
CA ALA A 204 -22.92 -13.66 -6.35
C ALA A 204 -21.99 -13.43 -5.15
N VAL A 205 -20.79 -14.03 -5.18
CA VAL A 205 -19.76 -13.85 -4.13
C VAL A 205 -19.32 -12.39 -4.07
N GLY A 206 -19.09 -11.75 -5.21
CA GLY A 206 -18.71 -10.34 -5.28
C GLY A 206 -19.78 -9.41 -4.70
N SER A 207 -21.07 -9.71 -4.93
CA SER A 207 -22.19 -8.95 -4.37
C SER A 207 -22.26 -9.08 -2.85
N VAL A 208 -22.19 -10.31 -2.32
CA VAL A 208 -22.19 -10.54 -0.87
C VAL A 208 -20.99 -9.88 -0.21
N PHE A 209 -19.80 -10.01 -0.81
CA PHE A 209 -18.59 -9.37 -0.31
C PHE A 209 -18.70 -7.84 -0.33
N GLY A 210 -19.23 -7.26 -1.42
CA GLY A 210 -19.46 -5.82 -1.53
C GLY A 210 -20.44 -5.29 -0.49
N ILE A 211 -21.53 -6.03 -0.23
CA ILE A 211 -22.50 -5.69 0.82
C ILE A 211 -21.83 -5.74 2.20
N ALA A 212 -21.06 -6.79 2.50
CA ALA A 212 -20.36 -6.93 3.77
C ALA A 212 -19.36 -5.78 3.99
N LEU A 213 -18.59 -5.40 2.97
CA LEU A 213 -17.69 -4.24 3.04
C LEU A 213 -18.44 -2.93 3.23
N ALA A 214 -19.55 -2.72 2.51
CA ALA A 214 -20.36 -1.51 2.64
C ALA A 214 -20.94 -1.36 4.06
N ILE A 215 -21.45 -2.44 4.66
CA ILE A 215 -21.93 -2.46 6.05
C ILE A 215 -20.79 -2.14 7.01
N THR A 216 -19.64 -2.82 6.85
CA THR A 216 -18.48 -2.63 7.72
C THR A 216 -17.94 -1.21 7.64
N PHE A 217 -17.83 -0.65 6.43
CA PHE A 217 -17.49 0.76 6.20
C PHE A 217 -18.48 1.71 6.89
N GLY A 218 -19.78 1.43 6.79
CA GLY A 218 -20.81 2.20 7.48
C GLY A 218 -20.66 2.19 9.00
N ILE A 219 -20.29 1.04 9.59
CA ILE A 219 -20.02 0.91 11.03
C ILE A 219 -18.76 1.70 11.43
N ALA A 220 -17.65 1.51 10.72
CA ALA A 220 -16.39 2.22 10.99
C ALA A 220 -16.58 3.75 10.88
N LYS A 221 -17.25 4.22 9.82
CA LYS A 221 -17.58 5.64 9.63
C LYS A 221 -18.46 6.19 10.75
N ARG A 222 -19.50 5.47 11.16
CA ARG A 222 -20.38 5.92 12.26
C ARG A 222 -19.60 6.03 13.57
N LYS A 223 -18.74 5.05 13.86
CA LYS A 223 -17.86 5.07 15.02
C LYS A 223 -16.91 6.28 14.99
N GLN A 224 -16.29 6.57 13.84
CA GLN A 224 -15.41 7.74 13.68
C GLN A 224 -16.14 9.06 14.01
N ILE A 225 -17.37 9.22 13.50
CA ILE A 225 -18.22 10.40 13.80
C ILE A 225 -18.52 10.46 15.30
N GLU A 226 -18.92 9.34 15.90
CA GLU A 226 -19.23 9.26 17.34
C GLU A 226 -18.02 9.62 18.20
N ILE A 227 -16.83 9.14 17.87
CA ILE A 227 -15.58 9.48 18.58
C ILE A 227 -15.28 10.97 18.45
N SER A 228 -15.46 11.55 17.27
CA SER A 228 -15.26 12.99 17.03
C SER A 228 -16.22 13.84 17.86
N GLU A 229 -17.50 13.44 17.93
CA GLU A 229 -18.50 14.12 18.75
C GLU A 229 -18.20 13.99 20.24
N LEU A 230 -17.81 12.80 20.70
CA LEU A 230 -17.40 12.56 22.09
C LEU A 230 -16.16 13.35 22.48
N HIS A 231 -15.18 13.48 21.57
CA HIS A 231 -14.01 14.31 21.78
C HIS A 231 -14.40 15.78 21.98
N ARG A 232 -15.21 16.34 21.07
CA ARG A 232 -15.69 17.72 21.19
C ARG A 232 -16.43 17.94 22.51
N LEU A 233 -17.37 17.05 22.85
CA LEU A 233 -18.13 17.14 24.12
C LEU A 233 -17.22 17.07 25.35
N ALA A 234 -16.17 16.24 25.32
CA ALA A 234 -15.20 16.14 26.39
C ALA A 234 -14.37 17.42 26.56
N ILE A 235 -13.92 18.02 25.46
CA ILE A 235 -13.16 19.28 25.46
C ILE A 235 -14.04 20.45 25.88
N ASP A 236 -15.25 20.60 25.31
CA ASP A 236 -16.19 21.67 25.66
C ASP A 236 -16.57 21.60 27.15
N SER A 237 -16.83 20.39 27.66
CA SER A 237 -17.10 20.20 29.09
C SER A 237 -15.91 20.62 29.94
N LEU A 238 -14.69 20.26 29.53
CA LEU A 238 -13.48 20.64 30.24
C LEU A 238 -13.29 22.16 30.24
N ASP A 239 -13.47 22.83 29.09
CA ASP A 239 -13.39 24.28 28.93
C ASP A 239 -14.35 25.02 29.87
N MET A 240 -15.59 24.54 29.99
CA MET A 240 -16.58 25.08 30.93
C MET A 240 -16.08 24.98 32.37
N PHE A 241 -15.57 23.80 32.76
CA PHE A 241 -14.99 23.61 34.09
C PHE A 241 -13.77 24.50 34.32
N GLU A 242 -12.90 24.69 33.31
CA GLU A 242 -11.75 25.58 33.45
C GLU A 242 -12.18 27.04 33.66
N ALA A 243 -13.20 27.49 32.91
CA ALA A 243 -13.75 28.83 33.04
C ALA A 243 -14.37 29.05 34.43
N ASP A 244 -15.15 28.08 34.90
CA ASP A 244 -15.79 28.14 36.22
C ASP A 244 -14.74 28.15 37.34
N ILE A 245 -13.73 27.28 37.26
CA ILE A 245 -12.64 27.20 38.26
C ILE A 245 -11.80 28.49 38.29
N LYS A 246 -11.54 29.13 37.14
CA LYS A 246 -10.80 30.41 37.09
C LYS A 246 -11.54 31.56 37.79
N GLN A 247 -12.87 31.49 37.90
CA GLN A 247 -13.67 32.47 38.63
C GLN A 247 -13.67 32.22 40.15
N ILE A 248 -13.07 31.11 40.60
CA ILE A 248 -13.00 30.73 42.01
C ILE A 248 -11.73 31.28 42.64
N PRO A 249 -11.80 32.00 43.77
CA PRO A 249 -10.62 32.25 44.58
C PRO A 249 -10.14 30.92 45.17
N LEU A 250 -9.01 30.42 44.67
CA LEU A 250 -8.39 29.18 45.11
C LEU A 250 -7.20 29.48 46.04
N ASP A 251 -7.05 28.68 47.10
CA ASP A 251 -5.93 28.77 48.03
C ASP A 251 -4.59 28.31 47.42
N LYS A 252 -4.66 27.57 46.31
CA LYS A 252 -3.51 27.11 45.52
C LYS A 252 -3.71 27.46 44.05
N GLU A 253 -2.64 27.91 43.41
CA GLU A 253 -2.63 28.19 41.98
C GLU A 253 -2.92 26.90 41.19
N TRP A 254 -4.08 26.84 40.55
CA TRP A 254 -4.45 25.74 39.67
C TRP A 254 -3.76 25.90 38.32
N LYS A 255 -2.96 24.90 37.94
CA LYS A 255 -2.12 24.94 36.73
C LYS A 255 -2.90 24.71 35.42
N GLY A 256 -4.21 24.48 35.50
CA GLY A 256 -5.05 24.20 34.33
C GLY A 256 -4.83 22.82 33.73
N THR A 257 -5.46 22.57 32.57
CA THR A 257 -5.45 21.26 31.90
C THR A 257 -4.50 21.18 30.71
N ALA A 258 -3.63 22.17 30.52
CA ALA A 258 -2.77 22.30 29.33
C ALA A 258 -1.89 21.06 29.09
N SER A 259 -1.32 20.48 30.14
CA SER A 259 -0.51 19.24 30.04
C SER A 259 -1.35 18.06 29.56
N TRP A 260 -2.59 17.94 30.04
CA TRP A 260 -3.50 16.87 29.62
C TRP A 260 -3.94 17.04 28.16
N ARG A 261 -4.14 18.27 27.68
CA ARG A 261 -4.47 18.52 26.25
C ARG A 261 -3.34 18.08 25.33
N VAL A 262 -2.08 18.38 25.69
CA VAL A 262 -0.91 17.87 24.96
C VAL A 262 -0.91 16.35 24.98
N ASP A 263 -1.21 15.74 26.11
CA ASP A 263 -1.26 14.28 26.22
C ASP A 263 -2.39 13.66 25.38
N ILE A 264 -3.54 14.32 25.21
CA ILE A 264 -4.60 13.90 24.27
C ILE A 264 -4.09 13.92 22.84
N THR A 265 -3.43 14.98 22.39
CA THR A 265 -2.84 15.04 21.05
C THR A 265 -1.83 13.92 20.83
N ARG A 266 -0.97 13.67 21.82
CA ARG A 266 0.00 12.58 21.79
C ARG A 266 -0.66 11.20 21.79
N PHE A 267 -1.75 11.04 22.55
CA PHE A 267 -2.53 9.82 22.55
C PHE A 267 -3.14 9.56 21.18
N LEU A 268 -3.77 10.57 20.58
CA LEU A 268 -4.37 10.51 19.24
C LEU A 268 -3.35 10.23 18.12
N ASN A 269 -2.07 10.51 18.36
CA ASN A 269 -0.96 10.21 17.46
C ASN A 269 -0.21 8.89 17.77
N GLU A 270 -0.78 8.01 18.60
CA GLU A 270 -0.17 6.75 19.09
C GLU A 270 1.18 6.94 19.83
N GLU A 271 1.54 8.16 20.25
CA GLU A 271 2.79 8.40 20.97
C GLU A 271 2.75 7.91 22.43
N ILE A 272 1.55 7.80 23.00
CA ILE A 272 1.32 7.25 24.34
C ILE A 272 0.20 6.22 24.32
N THR A 273 0.30 5.22 25.19
CA THR A 273 -0.68 4.14 25.27
C THR A 273 -1.96 4.58 26.00
N TYR A 274 -3.05 3.85 25.77
CA TYR A 274 -4.32 4.04 26.49
C TYR A 274 -4.16 3.98 28.01
N THR A 275 -3.32 3.06 28.52
CA THR A 275 -3.09 2.92 29.97
C THR A 275 -2.46 4.17 30.57
N ILE A 276 -1.49 4.76 29.88
CA ILE A 276 -0.86 6.03 30.27
C ILE A 276 -1.89 7.16 30.19
N MET A 277 -2.62 7.26 29.07
CA MET A 277 -3.63 8.30 28.89
C MET A 277 -4.73 8.25 29.96
N LYS A 278 -5.22 7.04 30.28
CA LYS A 278 -6.21 6.81 31.34
C LYS A 278 -5.69 7.24 32.71
N SER A 279 -4.45 6.89 33.04
CA SER A 279 -3.85 7.28 34.33
C SER A 279 -3.73 8.80 34.46
N ARG A 280 -3.26 9.49 33.42
CA ARG A 280 -3.13 10.95 33.37
C ARG A 280 -4.47 11.66 33.42
N THR A 281 -5.48 11.07 32.78
CA THR A 281 -6.86 11.55 32.85
C THR A 281 -7.43 11.47 34.26
N ILE A 282 -7.17 10.37 34.98
CA ILE A 282 -7.61 10.23 36.38
C ILE A 282 -6.95 11.31 37.25
N LEU A 283 -5.66 11.57 37.08
CA LEU A 283 -4.96 12.62 37.82
C LEU A 283 -5.56 14.01 37.53
N MET A 284 -5.77 14.35 36.26
CA MET A 284 -6.41 15.61 35.88
C MET A 284 -7.83 15.74 36.48
N LEU A 285 -8.65 14.68 36.41
CA LEU A 285 -9.99 14.68 37.01
C LEU A 285 -9.95 14.82 38.53
N GLN A 286 -8.93 14.27 39.20
CA GLN A 286 -8.73 14.46 40.64
C GLN A 286 -8.39 15.91 40.98
N GLU A 287 -7.55 16.57 40.19
CA GLU A 287 -7.22 17.99 40.37
C GLU A 287 -8.46 18.88 40.20
N VAL A 288 -9.25 18.65 39.13
CA VAL A 288 -10.54 19.33 38.92
C VAL A 288 -11.48 19.08 40.08
N ARG A 289 -11.59 17.84 40.55
CA ARG A 289 -12.44 17.48 41.69
C ARG A 289 -12.02 18.19 42.97
N ILE A 290 -10.72 18.35 43.23
CA ILE A 290 -10.24 19.08 44.40
C ILE A 290 -10.71 20.54 44.37
N ALA A 291 -10.75 21.16 43.20
CA ALA A 291 -11.26 22.51 43.03
C ALA A 291 -12.78 22.64 43.16
N THR A 292 -13.55 21.59 42.85
CA THR A 292 -15.01 21.65 42.74
C THR A 292 -15.79 20.94 43.86
N MET A 293 -15.18 20.02 44.62
CA MET A 293 -15.90 19.15 45.57
C MET A 293 -16.64 19.89 46.69
N SER A 294 -16.19 21.08 47.07
CA SER A 294 -16.83 21.89 48.10
C SER A 294 -18.08 22.63 47.60
N ARG A 295 -18.41 22.49 46.32
CA ARG A 295 -19.46 23.26 45.62
C ARG A 295 -20.45 22.31 44.94
N PRO A 296 -21.63 22.07 45.54
CA PRO A 296 -22.64 21.17 44.96
C PRO A 296 -23.05 21.52 43.52
N SER A 297 -23.04 22.81 43.16
CA SER A 297 -23.36 23.29 41.81
C SER A 297 -22.33 22.88 40.74
N LEU A 298 -21.11 22.52 41.13
CA LEU A 298 -20.03 22.06 40.25
C LEU A 298 -19.76 20.56 40.40
N ASP A 299 -19.98 19.99 41.59
CA ASP A 299 -19.74 18.57 41.88
C ASP A 299 -20.70 17.64 41.10
N VAL A 300 -21.98 18.00 41.00
CA VAL A 300 -22.96 17.20 40.25
C VAL A 300 -22.66 17.21 38.73
N PRO A 301 -22.46 18.38 38.08
CA PRO A 301 -22.04 18.41 36.67
C PRO A 301 -20.66 17.78 36.43
N PHE A 302 -19.77 17.76 37.42
CA PHE A 302 -18.44 17.15 37.28
C PHE A 302 -18.57 15.66 36.99
N HIS A 303 -19.39 14.96 37.79
CA HIS A 303 -19.64 13.55 37.58
C HIS A 303 -20.49 13.28 36.33
N ASN A 304 -21.58 14.02 36.14
CA ASN A 304 -22.55 13.73 35.08
C ASN A 304 -22.11 14.16 33.68
N ASN A 305 -21.32 15.22 33.57
CA ASN A 305 -20.91 15.77 32.29
C ASN A 305 -19.44 15.45 32.02
N LEU A 306 -18.52 15.96 32.85
CA LEU A 306 -17.08 15.89 32.56
C LEU A 306 -16.54 14.46 32.61
N VAL A 307 -16.73 13.77 33.74
CA VAL A 307 -16.22 12.40 33.94
C VAL A 307 -16.84 11.44 32.92
N VAL A 308 -18.16 11.55 32.70
CA VAL A 308 -18.87 10.70 31.74
C VAL A 308 -18.41 10.97 30.30
N ALA A 309 -18.29 12.22 29.87
CA ALA A 309 -17.88 12.57 28.51
C ALA A 309 -16.46 12.06 28.22
N ILE A 310 -15.50 12.34 29.11
CA ILE A 310 -14.11 11.92 28.96
C ILE A 310 -13.99 10.39 29.01
N SER A 311 -14.68 9.73 29.95
CA SER A 311 -14.66 8.27 30.05
C SER A 311 -15.25 7.59 28.82
N ARG A 312 -16.36 8.11 28.28
CA ARG A 312 -16.98 7.61 27.04
C ARG A 312 -16.06 7.81 25.85
N PHE A 313 -15.47 8.99 25.69
CA PHE A 313 -14.49 9.28 24.64
C PHE A 313 -13.34 8.26 24.68
N LEU A 314 -12.64 8.16 25.82
CA LEU A 314 -11.50 7.26 25.97
C LEU A 314 -11.88 5.79 25.75
N THR A 315 -13.03 5.34 26.28
CA THR A 315 -13.47 3.95 26.08
C THR A 315 -13.79 3.67 24.61
N LYS A 316 -14.46 4.58 23.93
CA LYS A 316 -14.86 4.39 22.53
C LYS A 316 -13.66 4.30 21.59
N THR A 317 -12.56 5.02 21.88
CA THR A 317 -11.31 4.92 21.12
C THR A 317 -10.63 3.55 21.20
N GLN A 318 -11.00 2.68 22.15
CA GLN A 318 -10.42 1.33 22.30
C GLN A 318 -11.27 0.22 21.67
N ILE A 319 -12.48 0.53 21.21
CA ILE A 319 -13.39 -0.49 20.66
C ILE A 319 -13.08 -0.65 19.19
N GLU A 320 -12.22 -1.58 18.81
CA GLU A 320 -11.89 -1.90 17.42
C GLU A 320 -12.41 -3.29 17.05
N PHE A 321 -12.57 -3.55 15.75
CA PHE A 321 -12.81 -4.92 15.28
C PHE A 321 -11.63 -5.79 15.68
N HIS A 322 -11.94 -7.02 16.09
CA HIS A 322 -10.89 -7.97 16.45
C HIS A 322 -9.97 -8.22 15.24
N PRO A 323 -8.62 -8.24 15.38
CA PRO A 323 -7.69 -8.33 14.24
C PRO A 323 -7.95 -9.51 13.29
N VAL A 324 -8.47 -10.62 13.83
CA VAL A 324 -8.88 -11.81 13.05
C VAL A 324 -9.93 -11.48 11.97
N PHE A 325 -10.80 -10.50 12.20
CA PHE A 325 -11.79 -10.06 11.23
C PHE A 325 -11.13 -9.50 9.96
N TYR A 326 -10.10 -8.66 10.11
CA TYR A 326 -9.34 -8.12 8.96
C TYR A 326 -8.53 -9.18 8.24
N VAL A 327 -7.95 -10.14 8.97
CA VAL A 327 -7.29 -11.29 8.35
C VAL A 327 -8.28 -12.10 7.52
N TRP A 328 -9.46 -12.38 8.07
CA TRP A 328 -10.52 -13.12 7.39
C TRP A 328 -11.06 -12.38 6.15
N LEU A 329 -11.32 -11.07 6.25
CA LEU A 329 -11.72 -10.23 5.11
C LEU A 329 -10.68 -10.26 3.99
N ASN A 330 -9.39 -10.15 4.33
CA ASN A 330 -8.31 -10.25 3.36
C ASN A 330 -8.27 -11.62 2.68
N VAL A 331 -8.42 -12.72 3.42
CA VAL A 331 -8.46 -14.07 2.85
C VAL A 331 -9.61 -14.22 1.85
N ILE A 332 -10.81 -13.76 2.21
CA ILE A 332 -11.97 -13.80 1.29
C ILE A 332 -11.71 -12.94 0.05
N ALA A 333 -11.14 -11.75 0.21
CA ALA A 333 -10.78 -10.89 -0.93
C ALA A 333 -9.82 -11.61 -1.87
N GLN A 334 -8.75 -12.24 -1.35
CA GLN A 334 -7.78 -12.99 -2.17
C GLN A 334 -8.42 -14.16 -2.91
N LEU A 335 -9.31 -14.92 -2.25
CA LEU A 335 -10.06 -16.00 -2.89
C LEU A 335 -10.97 -15.48 -4.00
N TYR A 336 -11.67 -14.37 -3.75
CA TYR A 336 -12.51 -13.73 -4.75
C TYR A 336 -11.69 -13.26 -5.97
N PHE A 337 -10.54 -12.63 -5.75
CA PHE A 337 -9.65 -12.19 -6.83
C PHE A 337 -9.11 -13.35 -7.66
N LEU A 338 -8.83 -14.49 -7.02
CA LEU A 338 -8.44 -15.72 -7.72
C LEU A 338 -9.57 -16.25 -8.61
N LEU A 339 -10.83 -16.20 -8.14
CA LEU A 339 -11.98 -16.59 -8.96
C LEU A 339 -12.17 -15.64 -10.15
N VAL A 340 -12.03 -14.33 -9.95
CA VAL A 340 -12.12 -13.32 -11.02
C VAL A 340 -11.04 -13.54 -12.08
N LEU A 341 -9.81 -13.89 -11.65
CA LEU A 341 -8.71 -14.22 -12.55
C LEU A 341 -9.09 -15.33 -13.54
N LEU A 342 -9.84 -16.32 -13.07
CA LEU A 342 -10.25 -17.49 -13.84
C LEU A 342 -11.47 -17.20 -14.73
N VAL A 343 -12.38 -16.32 -14.32
CA VAL A 343 -13.58 -15.96 -15.10
C VAL A 343 -13.25 -15.10 -16.31
N ALA A 344 -12.42 -14.07 -16.15
CA ALA A 344 -12.27 -13.04 -17.18
C ALA A 344 -10.90 -13.16 -17.86
N PRO A 345 -10.75 -13.92 -18.97
CA PRO A 345 -9.50 -14.00 -19.73
C PRO A 345 -9.21 -12.71 -20.54
N GLY A 346 -8.01 -12.62 -21.12
CA GLY A 346 -7.60 -11.50 -21.99
C GLY A 346 -7.27 -10.18 -21.27
N LEU A 347 -6.98 -9.13 -22.03
CA LEU A 347 -6.53 -7.81 -21.57
C LEU A 347 -7.64 -7.07 -20.83
N THR A 348 -8.86 -7.13 -21.34
CA THR A 348 -10.05 -6.58 -20.67
C THR A 348 -10.22 -7.20 -19.29
N GLY A 349 -10.01 -8.51 -19.18
CA GLY A 349 -10.07 -9.20 -17.90
C GLY A 349 -8.99 -8.74 -16.90
N ILE A 350 -7.79 -8.36 -17.36
CA ILE A 350 -6.74 -7.80 -16.50
C ILE A 350 -7.19 -6.45 -15.95
N LEU A 351 -7.67 -5.56 -16.82
CA LEU A 351 -8.09 -4.23 -16.42
C LEU A 351 -9.23 -4.31 -15.40
N ILE A 352 -10.21 -5.17 -15.64
CA ILE A 352 -11.31 -5.43 -14.72
C ILE A 352 -10.78 -6.02 -13.40
N GLN A 353 -9.89 -7.00 -13.44
CA GLN A 353 -9.32 -7.61 -12.23
C GLN A 353 -8.54 -6.57 -11.41
N MET A 354 -7.72 -5.74 -12.06
CA MET A 354 -6.98 -4.66 -11.39
C MET A 354 -7.92 -3.64 -10.76
N LEU A 355 -9.00 -3.27 -11.45
CA LEU A 355 -10.02 -2.38 -10.90
C LEU A 355 -10.73 -3.01 -9.69
N ILE A 356 -11.11 -4.28 -9.78
CA ILE A 356 -11.75 -5.02 -8.69
C ILE A 356 -10.83 -5.09 -7.48
N ILE A 357 -9.55 -5.45 -7.66
CA ILE A 357 -8.58 -5.47 -6.56
C ILE A 357 -8.45 -4.08 -5.95
N PHE A 358 -8.28 -3.04 -6.77
CA PHE A 358 -8.15 -1.67 -6.30
C PHE A 358 -9.35 -1.23 -5.45
N VAL A 359 -10.58 -1.52 -5.89
CA VAL A 359 -11.80 -1.15 -5.17
C VAL A 359 -11.96 -1.96 -3.88
N PHE A 360 -11.93 -3.29 -3.96
CA PHE A 360 -12.25 -4.14 -2.82
C PHE A 360 -11.12 -4.16 -1.77
N GLN A 361 -9.88 -4.37 -2.19
CA GLN A 361 -8.74 -4.32 -1.26
C GLN A 361 -8.53 -2.88 -0.75
N GLY A 362 -8.79 -1.88 -1.58
CA GLY A 362 -8.75 -0.48 -1.17
C GLY A 362 -9.77 -0.17 -0.08
N LEU A 363 -11.01 -0.65 -0.21
CA LEU A 363 -12.03 -0.54 0.83
C LEU A 363 -11.61 -1.24 2.12
N VAL A 364 -11.02 -2.45 2.06
CA VAL A 364 -10.52 -3.14 3.27
C VAL A 364 -9.48 -2.29 4.00
N VAL A 365 -8.52 -1.71 3.26
CA VAL A 365 -7.50 -0.82 3.83
C VAL A 365 -8.10 0.45 4.42
N ILE A 366 -9.07 1.06 3.74
CA ILE A 366 -9.78 2.25 4.24
C ILE A 366 -10.56 1.92 5.53
N ILE A 367 -11.25 0.78 5.57
CA ILE A 367 -12.02 0.35 6.74
C ILE A 367 -11.09 0.08 7.91
N ASP A 368 -9.94 -0.55 7.68
CA ASP A 368 -8.91 -0.76 8.70
C ASP A 368 -8.39 0.58 9.23
N ASP A 369 -8.03 1.51 8.35
CA ASP A 369 -7.58 2.86 8.74
C ASP A 369 -8.65 3.64 9.53
N MET A 370 -9.91 3.58 9.11
CA MET A 370 -11.02 4.30 9.76
C MET A 370 -11.47 3.67 11.08
N ASP A 371 -11.27 2.37 11.26
CA ASP A 371 -11.63 1.72 12.53
C ASP A 371 -10.59 2.00 13.62
N HIS A 372 -9.33 2.25 13.27
CA HIS A 372 -8.35 2.66 14.26
C HIS A 372 -8.57 4.14 14.60
N ALA A 373 -8.96 4.41 15.85
CA ALA A 373 -9.30 5.76 16.29
C ALA A 373 -8.06 6.66 16.48
N VAL A 374 -6.87 6.08 16.39
CA VAL A 374 -5.59 6.69 16.70
C VAL A 374 -4.69 6.58 15.46
N ASP A 375 -3.94 7.64 15.15
CA ASP A 375 -3.15 7.75 13.93
C ASP A 375 -1.99 6.73 13.91
N LYS A 376 -2.10 5.71 13.07
CA LYS A 376 -0.98 4.85 12.71
C LYS A 376 0.07 5.62 11.89
N LYS A 377 1.29 5.06 11.76
CA LYS A 377 2.39 5.63 10.94
C LYS A 377 2.05 5.98 9.48
N VAL A 378 0.96 5.44 8.94
CA VAL A 378 0.50 5.68 7.56
C VAL A 378 -1.02 5.89 7.61
N THR A 379 -1.47 7.12 7.73
CA THR A 379 -2.90 7.47 7.74
C THR A 379 -3.35 7.98 6.38
N LEU A 380 -4.48 7.48 5.90
CA LEU A 380 -5.07 7.90 4.63
C LEU A 380 -6.28 8.81 4.82
N LEU A 381 -7.14 8.45 5.77
CA LEU A 381 -8.44 9.08 5.96
C LEU A 381 -8.76 9.37 7.42
N ASN A 382 -7.80 9.20 8.34
CA ASN A 382 -8.11 9.47 9.72
C ASN A 382 -8.42 10.97 9.92
N SER A 383 -9.42 11.20 10.77
CA SER A 383 -9.90 12.51 11.13
C SER A 383 -8.86 13.17 12.02
N LYS A 384 -7.90 13.89 11.42
CA LYS A 384 -7.23 14.93 12.17
C LYS A 384 -8.31 15.84 12.72
N ILE A 385 -8.42 15.94 14.04
CA ILE A 385 -9.09 17.06 14.65
C ILE A 385 -8.32 18.27 14.14
N LEU A 386 -8.94 19.01 13.22
CA LEU A 386 -8.35 20.21 12.67
C LEU A 386 -8.16 21.17 13.84
N ASP A 387 -6.96 21.74 13.97
CA ASP A 387 -6.77 22.90 14.81
C ASP A 387 -7.72 23.98 14.28
N VAL A 388 -8.75 24.34 15.06
CA VAL A 388 -9.67 25.43 14.74
C VAL A 388 -9.09 26.74 15.25
#